data_AF-A0A957KIK8-F1
#
_entry.id   AF-A0A957KIK8-F1
#
_cell.length_a   1.000
_cell.length_b   1.000
_cell.length_c   1.000
_cell.angle_alpha   90.00
_cell.angle_beta   90.00
_cell.angle_gamma   90.00
#
_symmetry.space_group_name_H-M   'P 1'
#
loop_
_entity.id
_entity.type
_entity.pdbx_description
1 polymer ?
#
loop_
_entity_poly.entity_id
_entity_poly.type
_entity_poly.pdbx_seq_one_letter_code
_entity_poly.pdbx_strand_id
1 'polypeptide(L)'
;MRSVSAVLRMALAIVVLTVAFLAILLVSVVPIKVRRATLAGWVATWLARTLLRIFAVKVVWTNKAVFARHEGFVFPNHISYTDILIMAAFAPVRFLAKAEVASWPMIGYIGKSIGSVFVKRENKESRTAAREALRHLEPFPPIILFPEGG
;
A
#
# COMPACT_ATOMS: atom_id res chain seq x y z
N MET A 1 29.49 -1.51 15.75
CA MET A 1 28.98 -2.52 14.78
C MET A 1 27.47 -2.42 14.52
N ARG A 2 26.60 -2.30 15.55
CA ARG A 2 25.13 -2.19 15.35
C ARG A 2 24.70 -0.94 14.56
N SER A 3 25.37 0.19 14.77
CA SER A 3 25.12 1.45 14.05
C SER A 3 25.43 1.36 12.54
N VAL A 4 26.55 0.74 12.17
CA VAL A 4 26.97 0.58 10.77
C VAL A 4 25.96 -0.27 9.98
N SER A 5 25.51 -1.39 10.56
CA SER A 5 24.48 -2.25 9.93
C SER A 5 23.15 -1.51 9.75
N ALA A 6 22.74 -0.69 10.72
CA ALA A 6 21.53 0.12 10.63
C ALA A 6 21.63 1.17 9.51
N VAL A 7 22.76 1.86 9.39
CA VAL A 7 23.01 2.85 8.32
C VAL A 7 22.99 2.18 6.95
N LEU A 8 23.64 1.02 6.79
CA LEU A 8 23.63 0.27 5.52
C LEU A 8 22.23 -0.19 5.13
N ARG A 9 21.44 -0.70 6.09
CA ARG A 9 20.03 -1.08 5.85
C ARG A 9 19.20 0.13 5.43
N MET A 10 19.41 1.29 6.06
CA MET A 10 18.70 2.51 5.70
C MET A 10 19.07 2.99 4.29
N ALA A 11 20.36 3.02 3.95
CA ALA A 11 20.83 3.37 2.60
C ALA A 11 20.23 2.43 1.55
N LEU A 12 20.25 1.11 1.81
CA LEU A 12 19.65 0.12 0.93
C LEU A 12 18.13 0.33 0.79
N ALA A 13 17.42 0.62 1.87
CA ALA A 13 15.99 0.89 1.85
C ALA A 13 15.65 2.12 0.98
N ILE A 14 16.45 3.19 1.07
CA ILE A 14 16.29 4.40 0.27
C ILE A 14 16.51 4.09 -1.22
N VAL A 15 17.58 3.35 -1.55
CA VAL A 15 17.85 2.94 -2.94
C VAL A 15 16.70 2.10 -3.49
N VAL A 16 16.25 1.09 -2.74
CA VAL A 16 15.14 0.22 -3.16
C VAL A 16 13.84 1.00 -3.33
N LEU A 17 13.53 1.91 -2.40
CA LEU A 17 12.35 2.77 -2.49
C LEU A 17 12.40 3.66 -3.73
N THR A 18 13.56 4.24 -4.02
CA THR A 18 13.77 5.10 -5.19
C THR A 18 13.60 4.32 -6.49
N VAL A 19 14.24 3.16 -6.62
CA VAL A 19 14.12 2.29 -7.80
C VAL A 19 12.68 1.82 -8.00
N ALA A 20 12.01 1.38 -6.93
CA ALA A 20 10.61 0.97 -7.01
C ALA A 20 9.69 2.13 -7.40
N PHE A 21 9.96 3.34 -6.89
CA PHE A 21 9.20 4.53 -7.26
C PHE A 21 9.37 4.88 -8.74
N LEU A 22 10.59 4.87 -9.27
CA LEU A 22 10.83 5.08 -10.71
C LEU A 22 10.15 4.00 -11.56
N ALA A 23 10.19 2.74 -11.13
CA ALA A 23 9.46 1.67 -11.80
C ALA A 23 7.95 1.91 -11.77
N ILE A 24 7.40 2.34 -10.64
CA ILE A 24 5.96 2.68 -10.49
C ILE A 24 5.59 3.86 -11.39
N LEU A 25 6.41 4.92 -11.47
CA LEU A 25 6.21 6.03 -12.40
C LEU A 25 6.07 5.51 -13.83
N LEU A 26 6.99 4.65 -14.26
CA LEU A 26 7.00 4.09 -15.62
C LEU A 26 5.77 3.22 -15.89
N VAL A 27 5.45 2.28 -14.99
CA VAL A 27 4.36 1.32 -15.22
C VAL A 27 2.97 1.90 -14.98
N SER A 28 2.87 3.07 -14.36
CA SER A 28 1.59 3.74 -14.10
C SER A 28 1.10 4.58 -15.29
N VAL A 29 1.95 4.80 -16.31
CA VAL A 29 1.56 5.49 -17.56
C VAL A 29 0.55 4.66 -18.36
N VAL A 30 0.63 3.34 -18.26
CA VAL A 30 -0.26 2.40 -18.98
C VAL A 30 -0.94 1.49 -17.96
N PRO A 31 -2.28 1.34 -17.99
CA PRO A 31 -3.03 0.56 -17.01
C PRO A 31 -2.91 -0.96 -17.27
N ILE A 32 -1.69 -1.49 -17.23
CA ILE A 32 -1.40 -2.91 -17.40
C ILE A 32 -1.89 -3.65 -16.16
N LYS A 33 -2.82 -4.58 -16.35
CA LYS A 33 -3.31 -5.49 -15.30
C LYS A 33 -2.65 -6.86 -15.44
N VAL A 34 -2.09 -7.37 -14.36
CA VAL A 34 -1.55 -8.73 -14.23
C VAL A 34 -2.30 -9.41 -13.10
N ARG A 35 -2.87 -10.60 -13.33
CA ARG A 35 -3.61 -11.35 -12.31
C ARG A 35 -4.63 -10.48 -11.54
N ARG A 36 -5.45 -9.72 -12.29
CA ARG A 36 -6.51 -8.80 -11.79
C ARG A 36 -6.05 -7.57 -11.00
N ALA A 37 -4.75 -7.37 -10.75
CA ALA A 37 -4.20 -6.16 -10.13
C ALA A 37 -3.36 -5.33 -11.11
N THR A 38 -3.16 -4.04 -10.84
CA THR A 38 -2.26 -3.20 -11.65
C THR A 38 -0.82 -3.67 -11.51
N LEU A 39 -0.01 -3.49 -12.55
CA LEU A 39 1.42 -3.77 -12.50
C LEU A 39 2.10 -2.96 -11.38
N ALA A 40 1.69 -1.69 -11.20
CA ALA A 40 2.11 -0.87 -10.06
C ALA A 40 1.80 -1.51 -8.70
N GLY A 41 0.64 -2.15 -8.55
CA GLY A 41 0.27 -2.91 -7.35
C GLY A 41 1.24 -4.06 -7.07
N TRP A 42 1.66 -4.80 -8.09
CA TRP A 42 2.66 -5.86 -7.94
C TRP A 42 4.05 -5.33 -7.60
N VAL A 43 4.46 -4.20 -8.20
CA VAL A 43 5.72 -3.53 -7.84
C VAL A 43 5.67 -3.03 -6.39
N ALA A 44 4.55 -2.47 -5.94
CA ALA A 44 4.35 -2.06 -4.55
C ALA A 44 4.40 -3.26 -3.59
N THR A 45 3.82 -4.41 -3.96
CA THR A 45 3.95 -5.66 -3.19
C THR A 45 5.39 -6.13 -3.09
N TRP A 46 6.14 -6.07 -4.20
CA TRP A 46 7.57 -6.40 -4.19
C TRP A 46 8.38 -5.43 -3.31
N LEU A 47 8.13 -4.13 -3.42
CA LEU A 47 8.75 -3.09 -2.60
C LEU A 47 8.51 -3.38 -1.11
N ALA A 48 7.26 -3.58 -0.72
CA ALA A 48 6.89 -3.84 0.67
C ALA A 48 7.57 -5.11 1.22
N ARG A 49 7.59 -6.22 0.46
CA ARG A 49 8.33 -7.43 0.84
C ARG A 49 9.82 -7.17 1.04
N THR A 50 10.41 -6.36 0.17
CA THR A 50 11.84 -6.07 0.19
C THR A 50 12.20 -5.18 1.37
N LEU A 51 11.41 -4.14 1.65
CA LEU A 51 11.59 -3.29 2.83
C LEU A 51 11.48 -4.10 4.13
N LEU A 52 10.47 -4.95 4.27
CA LEU A 52 10.34 -5.81 5.46
C LEU A 52 11.56 -6.72 5.65
N ARG A 53 12.14 -7.26 4.57
CA ARG A 53 13.39 -8.05 4.65
C ARG A 53 14.59 -7.21 5.05
N ILE A 54 14.76 -6.01 4.50
CA ILE A 54 15.85 -5.09 4.85
C ILE A 54 15.81 -4.75 6.34
N PHE A 55 14.62 -4.53 6.88
CA PHE A 55 14.42 -4.27 8.30
C PHE A 55 14.32 -5.52 9.18
N ALA A 56 14.55 -6.71 8.61
CA ALA A 56 14.48 -8.00 9.31
C ALA A 56 13.14 -8.26 10.04
N VAL A 57 12.04 -7.76 9.48
CA VAL A 57 10.69 -7.99 10.00
C VAL A 57 10.18 -9.34 9.50
N LYS A 58 9.99 -10.28 10.43
CA LYS A 58 9.36 -11.57 10.15
C LYS A 58 7.86 -11.45 10.33
N VAL A 59 7.10 -11.62 9.26
CA VAL A 59 5.64 -11.62 9.30
C VAL A 59 5.11 -13.05 9.31
N VAL A 60 4.32 -13.37 10.33
CA VAL A 60 3.62 -14.67 10.45
C VAL A 60 2.16 -14.44 10.10
N TRP A 61 1.63 -15.26 9.19
CA TRP A 61 0.26 -15.16 8.71
C TRP A 61 -0.48 -16.46 8.96
N THR A 62 -1.64 -16.35 9.57
CA THR A 62 -2.63 -17.44 9.62
C THR A 62 -3.58 -17.28 8.43
N ASN A 63 -4.00 -18.40 7.83
CA ASN A 63 -4.97 -18.42 6.71
C ASN A 63 -4.55 -17.60 5.46
N LYS A 64 -3.28 -17.72 5.07
CA LYS A 64 -2.71 -16.99 3.93
C LYS A 64 -3.49 -17.18 2.60
N ALA A 65 -4.01 -18.37 2.33
CA ALA A 65 -4.77 -18.58 1.10
C ALA A 65 -6.07 -17.75 1.04
N VAL A 66 -6.69 -17.48 2.19
CA VAL A 66 -7.94 -16.72 2.30
C VAL A 66 -7.69 -15.26 1.95
N PHE A 67 -6.72 -14.61 2.62
CA PHE A 67 -6.43 -13.19 2.37
C PHE A 67 -5.95 -12.93 0.93
N ALA A 68 -5.23 -13.88 0.31
CA ALA A 68 -4.69 -13.71 -1.05
C ALA A 68 -5.77 -13.69 -2.14
N ARG A 69 -6.94 -14.24 -1.83
CA ARG A 69 -8.10 -14.33 -2.72
C ARG A 69 -9.24 -13.42 -2.25
N HIS A 70 -9.04 -12.67 -1.17
CA HIS A 70 -10.08 -11.83 -0.58
C HIS A 70 -10.44 -10.69 -1.53
N GLU A 71 -11.73 -10.45 -1.65
CA GLU A 71 -12.31 -9.37 -2.45
C GLU A 71 -13.17 -8.47 -1.57
N GLY A 72 -13.25 -7.19 -1.89
CA GLY A 72 -13.99 -6.19 -1.13
C GLY A 72 -13.12 -5.52 -0.06
N PHE A 73 -13.64 -5.45 1.17
CA PHE A 73 -13.05 -4.65 2.25
C PHE A 73 -12.41 -5.51 3.34
N VAL A 74 -11.36 -4.97 3.95
CA VAL A 74 -10.65 -5.58 5.09
C VAL A 74 -10.43 -4.50 6.13
N PHE A 75 -10.80 -4.82 7.37
CA PHE A 75 -10.84 -3.86 8.49
C PHE A 75 -9.89 -4.28 9.61
N PRO A 76 -8.56 -4.17 9.43
CA PRO A 76 -7.62 -4.44 10.49
C PRO A 76 -7.54 -3.28 11.48
N ASN A 77 -7.05 -3.57 12.69
CA ASN A 77 -6.61 -2.56 13.66
C ASN A 77 -5.39 -1.79 13.12
N HIS A 78 -5.16 -0.57 13.59
CA HIS A 78 -4.02 0.25 13.17
C HIS A 78 -3.09 0.56 14.33
N ILE A 79 -2.00 -0.19 14.40
CA ILE A 79 -1.03 -0.12 15.49
C ILE A 79 0.20 0.68 15.05
N SER A 80 0.58 0.60 13.77
CA SER A 80 1.82 1.21 13.30
C SER A 80 1.83 1.53 11.81
N TYR A 81 2.74 2.41 11.38
CA TYR A 81 3.00 2.61 9.95
C TYR A 81 3.47 1.33 9.21
N THR A 82 4.03 0.37 9.95
CA THR A 82 4.46 -0.93 9.39
C THR A 82 3.27 -1.74 8.89
N ASP A 83 2.05 -1.48 9.37
CA ASP A 83 0.83 -2.19 8.97
C ASP A 83 0.62 -2.08 7.46
N ILE A 84 0.89 -0.91 6.88
CA ILE A 84 0.78 -0.66 5.42
C ILE A 84 1.73 -1.59 4.66
N LEU A 85 2.98 -1.70 5.10
CA LEU A 85 3.97 -2.58 4.48
C LEU A 85 3.58 -4.04 4.64
N ILE A 86 3.08 -4.44 5.81
CA ILE A 86 2.64 -5.81 6.09
C ILE A 86 1.51 -6.19 5.12
N MET A 87 0.47 -5.37 5.02
CA MET A 87 -0.67 -5.64 4.13
C MET A 87 -0.24 -5.65 2.65
N ALA A 88 0.55 -4.69 2.21
CA ALA A 88 1.01 -4.59 0.82
C ALA A 88 2.01 -5.70 0.44
N ALA A 89 2.83 -6.18 1.38
CA ALA A 89 3.79 -7.25 1.13
C ALA A 89 3.12 -8.59 0.88
N PHE A 90 1.86 -8.75 1.22
CA PHE A 90 1.20 -10.02 1.10
C PHE A 90 0.65 -10.27 -0.31
N ALA A 91 -0.17 -9.36 -0.80
CA ALA A 91 -0.78 -9.35 -2.11
C ALA A 91 -0.97 -7.88 -2.55
N PRO A 92 -1.30 -7.62 -3.83
CA PRO A 92 -1.79 -6.31 -4.19
C PRO A 92 -2.98 -5.94 -3.30
N VAL A 93 -2.99 -4.72 -2.80
CA VAL A 93 -4.06 -4.15 -1.97
C VAL A 93 -4.21 -2.67 -2.32
N ARG A 94 -5.36 -2.10 -1.98
CA ARG A 94 -5.63 -0.65 -2.00
C ARG A 94 -5.87 -0.19 -0.58
N PHE A 95 -5.72 1.10 -0.32
CA PHE A 95 -6.02 1.67 1.00
C PHE A 95 -7.11 2.73 0.90
N LEU A 96 -7.94 2.86 1.93
CA LEU A 96 -8.63 4.11 2.22
C LEU A 96 -7.78 4.92 3.19
N ALA A 97 -7.09 5.93 2.68
CA ALA A 97 -6.14 6.74 3.43
C ALA A 97 -6.63 8.18 3.65
N LYS A 98 -5.97 8.87 4.57
CA LYS A 98 -6.15 10.31 4.79
C LYS A 98 -5.80 11.13 3.55
N ALA A 99 -6.57 12.19 3.28
CA ALA A 99 -6.32 13.10 2.17
C ALA A 99 -4.90 13.71 2.19
N GLU A 100 -4.35 13.95 3.38
CA GLU A 100 -2.99 14.47 3.56
C GLU A 100 -1.93 13.51 3.01
N VAL A 101 -2.16 12.19 3.07
CA VAL A 101 -1.22 11.21 2.53
C VAL A 101 -1.13 11.32 1.00
N ALA A 102 -2.19 11.81 0.34
CA ALA A 102 -2.20 12.00 -1.10
C ALA A 102 -1.19 13.05 -1.59
N SER A 103 -0.76 13.96 -0.71
CA SER A 103 0.25 15.00 -1.00
C SER A 103 1.67 14.60 -0.60
N TRP A 104 1.85 13.46 0.08
CA TRP A 104 3.17 13.01 0.50
C TRP A 104 4.03 12.63 -0.72
N PRO A 105 5.29 13.11 -0.78
CA PRO A 105 6.21 12.74 -1.84
C PRO A 105 6.38 11.23 -1.93
N MET A 106 6.36 10.69 -3.15
CA MET A 106 6.42 9.26 -3.48
C MET A 106 5.24 8.43 -2.97
N ILE A 107 4.95 8.45 -1.67
CA ILE A 107 3.91 7.64 -1.02
C ILE A 107 2.52 7.97 -1.57
N GLY A 108 2.18 9.25 -1.69
CA GLY A 108 0.89 9.66 -2.26
C GLY A 108 0.73 9.21 -3.71
N TYR A 109 1.81 9.28 -4.50
CA TYR A 109 1.81 8.80 -5.89
C TYR A 109 1.67 7.28 -5.96
N ILE A 110 2.46 6.52 -5.19
CA ILE A 110 2.35 5.06 -5.09
C ILE A 110 0.92 4.66 -4.71
N GLY A 111 0.33 5.34 -3.71
CA GLY A 111 -1.05 5.11 -3.30
C GLY A 111 -2.05 5.31 -4.45
N LYS A 112 -1.91 6.40 -5.23
CA LYS A 112 -2.74 6.65 -6.42
C LYS A 112 -2.54 5.57 -7.50
N SER A 113 -1.29 5.20 -7.79
CA SER A 113 -0.92 4.19 -8.78
C SER A 113 -1.48 2.78 -8.50
N ILE A 114 -1.65 2.42 -7.22
CA ILE A 114 -2.26 1.15 -6.84
C ILE A 114 -3.79 1.21 -6.75
N GLY A 115 -4.39 2.40 -6.90
CA GLY A 115 -5.84 2.63 -6.83
C GLY A 115 -6.37 2.87 -5.42
N SER A 116 -5.55 3.43 -4.52
CA SER A 116 -6.01 3.82 -3.18
C SER A 116 -6.92 5.04 -3.25
N VAL A 117 -7.89 5.09 -2.34
CA VAL A 117 -8.84 6.20 -2.20
C VAL A 117 -8.41 7.07 -1.04
N PHE A 118 -8.50 8.38 -1.20
CA PHE A 118 -8.10 9.36 -0.20
C PHE A 118 -9.32 10.15 0.27
N VAL A 119 -9.44 10.36 1.59
CA VAL A 119 -10.61 11.00 2.19
C VAL A 119 -10.20 12.00 3.26
N LYS A 120 -10.83 13.18 3.23
CA LYS A 120 -10.76 14.19 4.28
C LYS A 120 -11.93 13.95 5.24
N ARG A 121 -11.65 13.34 6.39
CA ARG A 121 -12.69 12.73 7.25
C ARG A 121 -13.64 13.74 7.87
N GLU A 122 -13.21 14.95 8.14
CA GLU A 122 -13.98 16.06 8.67
C GLU A 122 -14.91 16.68 7.61
N ASN A 123 -14.62 16.50 6.32
CA ASN A 123 -15.39 17.07 5.23
C ASN A 123 -16.45 16.09 4.71
N LYS A 124 -17.74 16.48 4.79
CA LYS A 124 -18.87 15.63 4.37
C LYS A 124 -18.85 15.27 2.89
N GLU A 125 -18.56 16.24 2.02
CA GLU A 125 -18.49 16.03 0.57
C GLU A 125 -17.37 15.06 0.20
N SER A 126 -16.19 15.21 0.82
CA SER A 126 -15.06 14.29 0.65
C SER A 126 -15.42 12.86 1.09
N ARG A 127 -16.14 12.70 2.21
CA ARG A 127 -16.65 11.38 2.62
C ARG A 127 -17.64 10.80 1.61
N THR A 128 -18.52 11.61 1.04
CA THR A 128 -19.47 11.19 0.00
C THR A 128 -18.74 10.76 -1.26
N ALA A 129 -17.81 11.56 -1.76
CA ALA A 129 -17.00 11.27 -2.94
C ALA A 129 -16.17 9.99 -2.75
N ALA A 130 -15.58 9.79 -1.56
CA ALA A 130 -14.86 8.56 -1.26
C ALA A 130 -15.79 7.34 -1.28
N ARG A 131 -16.99 7.42 -0.69
CA ARG A 131 -17.98 6.33 -0.75
C ARG A 131 -18.40 6.02 -2.18
N GLU A 132 -18.58 7.03 -3.01
CA GLU A 132 -18.93 6.87 -4.41
C GLU A 132 -17.80 6.22 -5.20
N ALA A 133 -16.55 6.65 -5.02
CA ALA A 133 -15.38 6.02 -5.61
C ALA A 133 -15.30 4.53 -5.22
N LEU A 134 -15.49 4.23 -3.93
CA LEU A 134 -15.46 2.86 -3.42
C LEU A 134 -16.57 1.97 -4.01
N ARG A 135 -17.74 2.51 -4.39
CA ARG A 135 -18.84 1.75 -5.02
C ARG A 135 -18.52 1.31 -6.45
N HIS A 136 -17.68 2.07 -7.16
CA HIS A 136 -17.33 1.79 -8.56
C HIS A 136 -16.01 1.03 -8.70
N LEU A 137 -15.31 0.74 -7.59
CA LEU A 137 -14.07 -0.01 -7.62
C LEU A 137 -14.33 -1.51 -7.79
N GLU A 138 -13.49 -2.13 -8.62
CA GLU A 138 -13.39 -3.58 -8.72
C GLU A 138 -13.15 -4.20 -7.33
N PRO A 139 -13.85 -5.29 -6.97
CA PRO A 139 -13.69 -5.96 -5.67
C PRO A 139 -12.25 -6.43 -5.39
N PHE A 140 -11.44 -6.66 -6.43
CA PHE A 140 -10.03 -6.99 -6.30
C PHE A 140 -9.14 -5.94 -7.01
N PRO A 141 -7.97 -5.58 -6.47
CA PRO A 141 -7.46 -5.88 -5.11
C PRO A 141 -8.34 -5.37 -3.97
N PRO A 142 -8.31 -6.03 -2.79
CA PRO A 142 -9.12 -5.62 -1.66
C PRO A 142 -8.69 -4.25 -1.12
N ILE A 143 -9.64 -3.57 -0.48
CA ILE A 143 -9.45 -2.25 0.11
C ILE A 143 -9.27 -2.41 1.62
N ILE A 144 -8.11 -1.97 2.10
CA ILE A 144 -7.78 -1.95 3.52
C ILE A 144 -8.24 -0.62 4.10
N LEU A 145 -9.08 -0.69 5.12
CA LEU A 145 -9.56 0.45 5.87
C LEU A 145 -9.27 0.22 7.34
N PHE A 146 -8.54 1.14 7.95
CA PHE A 146 -8.23 1.13 9.37
C PHE A 146 -9.30 1.92 10.15
N PRO A 147 -10.26 1.27 10.83
CA PRO A 147 -11.44 1.96 11.39
C PRO A 147 -11.10 2.88 12.56
N GLU A 148 -10.06 2.53 13.31
CA GLU A 148 -9.53 3.29 14.46
C GLU A 148 -9.10 4.70 14.09
N GLY A 149 -8.82 4.91 12.80
CA GLY A 149 -8.72 6.23 12.25
C GLY A 149 -7.61 7.06 12.88
N GLY A 150 -6.36 6.64 12.66
CA GLY A 150 -5.22 7.56 12.77
C GLY A 150 -5.50 8.84 12.00
#